data_AF-A0A4U8RWY7-F1
#
_entry.id   AF-A0A4U8RWY7-F1
#
_cell.length_a   1.000
_cell.length_b   1.000
_cell.length_c   1.000
_cell.angle_alpha   90.00
_cell.angle_beta   90.00
_cell.angle_gamma   90.00
#
_symmetry.space_group_name_H-M   'P 1'
#
loop_
_entity.id
_entity.type
_entity.pdbx_description
1 polymer ?
#
loop_
_entity_poly.entity_id
_entity_poly.type
_entity_poly.pdbx_seq_one_letter_code
_entity_poly.pdbx_strand_id
1 'polypeptide(L)'
;KDRILFYVKSNQYVWNEVCEEITKNDLHKRFKKQDERGYYTTIPLHAPGVTQKGESGQEWNGLKPPEGRHWRCSLNELDKLEKAGLIEWSKNGVPRKKVYAKDCKGKKIQDIWEFKDTQSPMYPTQKNNAMLKRIIQMSSNVDSLVMDCFCGSGGFLRESFLLGRNFIGIDESKEAIKINQ
;
A
#
# COMPACT_ATOMS: atom_id res chain seq x y z
N LYS A 1 -11.91 -8.39 -19.03
CA LYS A 1 -11.21 -7.89 -17.82
C LYS A 1 -10.34 -9.01 -17.32
N ASP A 2 -9.03 -8.78 -17.29
CA ASP A 2 -8.07 -9.79 -16.84
C ASP A 2 -8.09 -9.89 -15.32
N ARG A 3 -7.61 -11.02 -14.80
CA ARG A 3 -7.53 -11.28 -13.35
C ARG A 3 -6.13 -11.78 -13.02
N ILE A 4 -5.56 -11.24 -11.95
CA ILE A 4 -4.33 -11.74 -11.34
C ILE A 4 -4.74 -12.41 -10.04
N LEU A 5 -4.46 -13.71 -9.92
CA LEU A 5 -4.77 -14.47 -8.72
C LEU A 5 -3.49 -14.64 -7.90
N PHE A 6 -3.56 -14.36 -6.60
CA PHE A 6 -2.44 -14.52 -5.68
C PHE A 6 -2.71 -15.68 -4.73
N TYR A 7 -1.79 -16.64 -4.70
CA TYR A 7 -1.84 -17.81 -3.83
C TYR A 7 -0.55 -17.90 -3.03
N VAL A 8 -0.67 -18.38 -1.80
CA VAL A 8 0.46 -18.61 -0.90
C VAL A 8 0.51 -20.08 -0.49
N LYS A 9 1.73 -20.62 -0.39
CA LYS A 9 1.94 -22.00 0.06
C LYS A 9 1.63 -22.17 1.55
N SER A 10 1.84 -21.12 2.36
CA SER A 10 1.68 -21.15 3.82
C SER A 10 1.36 -19.76 4.37
N ASN A 11 1.12 -19.68 5.69
CA ASN A 11 0.94 -18.41 6.40
C ASN A 11 2.23 -17.55 6.46
N GLN A 12 3.38 -18.11 6.07
CA GLN A 12 4.61 -17.36 5.88
C GLN A 12 4.78 -17.05 4.39
N TYR A 13 4.64 -15.76 4.05
CA TYR A 13 4.77 -15.26 2.69
C TYR A 13 5.30 -13.82 2.68
N VAL A 14 5.83 -13.39 1.54
CA VAL A 14 6.28 -12.02 1.33
C VAL A 14 5.13 -11.20 0.74
N TRP A 15 4.82 -10.09 1.38
CA TRP A 15 3.92 -9.07 0.84
C TRP A 15 4.40 -7.68 1.23
N ASN A 16 5.05 -7.01 0.29
CA ASN A 16 5.56 -5.66 0.48
C ASN A 16 4.48 -4.63 0.15
N GLU A 17 4.29 -3.63 1.03
CA GLU A 17 3.38 -2.51 0.79
C GLU A 17 3.95 -1.55 -0.27
N VAL A 18 3.78 -1.89 -1.55
CA VAL A 18 4.10 -0.99 -2.66
C VAL A 18 3.04 0.12 -2.73
N CYS A 19 3.51 1.36 -2.86
CA CYS A 19 2.65 2.53 -2.97
C CYS A 19 2.83 3.20 -4.33
N GLU A 20 1.77 3.85 -4.81
CA GLU A 20 1.85 4.78 -5.94
C GLU A 20 2.27 6.16 -5.45
N GLU A 21 2.99 6.89 -6.29
CA GLU A 21 3.28 8.29 -6.04
C GLU A 21 1.98 9.09 -5.96
N ILE A 22 1.90 9.99 -4.98
CA ILE A 22 0.75 10.88 -4.86
C ILE A 22 1.05 12.14 -5.66
N THR A 23 0.15 12.48 -6.57
CA THR A 23 0.27 13.73 -7.33
C THR A 23 0.16 14.94 -6.40
N LYS A 24 0.81 16.06 -6.75
CA LYS A 24 0.67 17.31 -5.98
C LYS A 24 -0.79 17.74 -5.82
N ASN A 25 -1.60 17.56 -6.86
CA ASN A 25 -3.02 17.89 -6.84
C ASN A 25 -3.79 17.04 -5.80
N ASP A 26 -3.53 15.73 -5.73
CA ASP A 26 -4.17 14.85 -4.76
C ASP A 26 -3.72 15.15 -3.32
N LEU A 27 -2.44 15.51 -3.13
CA LEU A 27 -1.94 15.99 -1.84
C LEU A 27 -2.70 17.25 -1.40
N HIS A 28 -2.82 18.27 -2.25
CA HIS A 28 -3.52 19.52 -1.93
C HIS A 28 -5.02 19.28 -1.64
N LYS A 29 -5.67 18.38 -2.37
CA LYS A 29 -7.08 18.03 -2.11
C LYS A 29 -7.27 17.33 -0.77
N ARG A 30 -6.32 16.47 -0.37
CA ARG A 30 -6.42 15.66 0.85
C ARG A 30 -5.97 16.40 2.11
N PHE A 31 -4.89 17.16 2.02
CA PHE A 31 -4.24 17.85 3.14
C PHE A 31 -4.53 19.35 3.08
N LYS A 32 -5.71 19.75 3.57
CA LYS A 32 -6.22 21.13 3.46
C LYS A 32 -5.80 22.05 4.60
N LYS A 33 -5.37 21.47 5.74
CA LYS A 33 -5.00 22.24 6.94
C LYS A 33 -3.49 22.43 6.98
N GLN A 34 -3.03 23.46 7.68
CA GLN A 34 -1.60 23.75 7.82
C GLN A 34 -1.31 24.23 9.24
N ASP A 35 -0.19 23.79 9.80
CA ASP A 35 0.42 24.33 11.01
C ASP A 35 1.94 24.45 10.82
N GLU A 36 2.68 24.77 11.89
CA GLU A 36 4.14 24.93 11.88
C GLU A 36 4.89 23.68 11.36
N ARG A 37 4.27 22.50 11.41
CA ARG A 37 4.88 21.23 10.96
C ARG A 37 4.56 20.89 9.50
N GLY A 38 3.69 21.66 8.85
CA GLY A 38 3.32 21.55 7.44
C GLY A 38 1.84 21.26 7.20
N TYR A 39 1.51 20.86 5.96
CA TYR A 39 0.14 20.50 5.59
C TYR A 39 -0.30 19.18 6.23
N TYR A 40 -1.53 19.13 6.73
CA TYR A 40 -2.10 17.96 7.38
C TYR A 40 -3.60 17.80 7.10
N THR A 41 -4.10 16.62 7.46
CA THR A 41 -5.52 16.26 7.53
C THR A 41 -5.77 15.60 8.87
N THR A 42 -7.04 15.38 9.24
CA THR A 42 -7.36 14.77 10.53
C THR A 42 -8.25 13.54 10.40
N ILE A 43 -7.90 12.49 11.13
CA ILE A 43 -8.67 11.25 11.23
C ILE A 43 -9.30 11.15 12.63
N PRO A 44 -10.56 10.70 12.77
CA PRO A 44 -11.17 10.52 14.09
C PRO A 44 -10.37 9.51 14.90
N LEU A 45 -10.14 9.78 16.19
CA LEU A 45 -9.47 8.84 17.09
C LEU A 45 -10.37 7.71 17.62
N HIS A 46 -11.60 7.60 17.11
CA HIS A 46 -12.54 6.53 17.44
C HIS A 46 -12.93 5.68 16.22
N ALA A 47 -13.31 4.43 16.44
CA ALA A 47 -13.84 3.50 15.44
C ALA A 47 -15.25 3.00 15.84
N PRO A 48 -16.10 2.61 14.88
CA PRO A 48 -17.37 1.96 15.17
C PRO A 48 -17.19 0.67 15.98
N GLY A 49 -18.16 0.35 16.83
CA GLY A 49 -18.18 -0.84 17.68
C GLY A 49 -17.89 -0.50 19.14
N VAL A 50 -18.44 -1.29 20.05
CA VAL A 50 -18.22 -1.15 21.50
C VAL A 50 -17.29 -2.26 21.95
N THR A 51 -16.22 -1.88 22.65
CA THR A 51 -15.31 -2.85 23.26
C THR A 51 -15.98 -3.44 24.51
N GLN A 52 -16.22 -4.76 24.53
CA GLN A 52 -16.79 -5.43 25.70
C GLN A 52 -15.76 -5.64 26.81
N LYS A 53 -14.49 -5.90 26.45
CA LYS A 53 -13.35 -6.04 27.36
C LYS A 53 -12.12 -5.46 26.68
N GLY A 54 -11.63 -4.32 27.17
CA GLY A 54 -10.44 -3.66 26.63
C GLY A 54 -10.37 -2.17 26.94
N GLU A 55 -9.14 -1.65 27.00
CA GLU A 55 -8.82 -0.26 27.33
C GLU A 55 -9.42 0.76 26.35
N SER A 56 -9.66 0.37 25.09
CA SER A 56 -10.19 1.25 24.05
C SER A 56 -11.64 1.72 24.30
N GLY A 57 -12.39 1.01 25.14
CA GLY A 57 -13.74 1.44 25.56
C GLY A 57 -13.74 2.31 26.81
N GLN A 58 -12.58 2.49 27.45
CA GLN A 58 -12.47 3.23 28.71
C GLN A 58 -12.37 4.74 28.48
N GLU A 59 -12.52 5.46 29.59
CA GLU A 59 -12.37 6.89 29.63
C GLU A 59 -10.91 7.29 29.47
N TRP A 60 -10.67 8.33 28.68
CA TRP A 60 -9.38 8.95 28.47
C TRP A 60 -9.47 10.42 28.84
N ASN A 61 -8.73 10.87 29.86
CA ASN A 61 -8.73 12.26 30.33
C ASN A 61 -10.14 12.86 30.55
N GLY A 62 -11.05 12.14 31.21
CA GLY A 62 -12.41 12.63 31.43
C GLY A 62 -13.39 12.36 30.29
N LEU A 63 -12.91 11.81 29.16
CA LEU A 63 -13.70 11.67 27.93
C LEU A 63 -13.91 10.19 27.58
N LYS A 64 -15.17 9.84 27.32
CA LYS A 64 -15.55 8.55 26.76
C LYS A 64 -15.57 8.62 25.24
N PRO A 65 -15.27 7.52 24.53
CA PRO A 65 -15.53 7.47 23.10
C PRO A 65 -17.03 7.71 22.85
N PRO A 66 -17.41 8.25 21.67
CA PRO A 66 -18.83 8.45 21.35
C PRO A 66 -19.64 7.16 21.47
N GLU A 67 -20.95 7.29 21.70
CA GLU A 67 -21.84 6.14 21.82
C GLU A 67 -21.73 5.20 20.60
N GLY A 68 -21.68 3.89 20.86
CA GLY A 68 -21.48 2.88 19.83
C GLY A 68 -20.07 2.81 19.25
N ARG A 69 -19.08 3.47 19.87
CA ARG A 69 -17.68 3.54 19.41
C ARG A 69 -16.68 3.22 20.51
N HIS A 70 -15.43 2.99 20.10
CA HIS A 70 -14.26 2.84 20.96
C HIS A 70 -13.07 3.60 20.37
N TRP A 71 -12.02 3.85 21.16
CA TRP A 71 -10.78 4.46 20.69
C TRP A 71 -10.06 3.56 19.69
N ARG A 72 -9.47 4.16 18.64
CA ARG A 72 -8.73 3.43 17.58
C ARG A 72 -7.41 2.83 18.06
N CYS A 73 -6.91 3.29 19.19
CA CYS A 73 -5.63 2.94 19.78
C CYS A 73 -5.76 2.87 21.29
N SER A 74 -4.72 2.35 21.95
CA SER A 74 -4.63 2.29 23.40
C SER A 74 -4.62 3.69 24.04
N LEU A 75 -4.97 3.76 25.32
CA LEU A 75 -4.95 5.01 26.09
C LEU A 75 -3.53 5.60 26.16
N ASN A 76 -2.53 4.74 26.32
CA ASN A 76 -1.12 5.15 26.29
C ASN A 76 -0.72 5.78 24.94
N GLU A 77 -1.23 5.25 23.83
CA GLU A 77 -0.97 5.84 22.52
C GLU A 77 -1.68 7.20 22.37
N LEU A 78 -2.89 7.36 22.91
CA LEU A 78 -3.56 8.66 22.98
C LEU A 78 -2.73 9.69 23.77
N ASP A 79 -2.17 9.29 24.91
CA ASP A 79 -1.30 10.16 25.72
C ASP A 79 -0.04 10.59 24.96
N LYS A 80 0.57 9.67 24.18
CA LYS A 80 1.72 10.01 23.33
C LYS A 80 1.33 11.01 22.24
N LEU A 81 0.16 10.84 21.63
CA LEU A 81 -0.33 11.75 20.60
C LEU A 81 -0.62 13.14 21.17
N GLU A 82 -1.23 13.22 22.36
CA GLU A 82 -1.49 14.48 23.05
C GLU A 82 -0.18 15.18 23.41
N LYS A 83 0.75 14.48 24.07
CA LYS A 83 2.09 15.01 24.41
C LYS A 83 2.87 15.47 23.19
N ALA A 84 2.70 14.79 22.06
CA ALA A 84 3.33 15.17 20.80
C ALA A 84 2.62 16.32 20.08
N GLY A 85 1.48 16.84 20.56
CA GLY A 85 0.69 17.87 19.88
C GLY A 85 0.08 17.39 18.56
N LEU A 86 -0.17 16.09 18.44
CA LEU A 86 -0.71 15.43 17.24
C LEU A 86 -2.24 15.27 17.30
N ILE A 87 -2.90 15.85 18.30
CA ILE A 87 -4.35 15.85 18.44
C ILE A 87 -4.91 17.22 18.08
N GLU A 88 -5.96 17.21 17.26
CA GLU A 88 -6.82 18.35 16.98
C GLU A 88 -8.19 18.08 17.58
N TRP A 89 -8.68 19.04 18.37
CA TRP A 89 -10.00 18.98 18.98
C TRP A 89 -11.06 19.57 18.03
N SER A 90 -12.10 18.79 17.72
CA SER A 90 -13.24 19.32 16.98
C SER A 90 -14.09 20.26 17.84
N LYS A 91 -14.98 21.05 17.20
CA LYS A 91 -15.92 21.95 17.90
C LYS A 91 -16.78 21.24 18.95
N ASN A 92 -17.04 19.94 18.78
CA ASN A 92 -17.86 19.13 19.68
C ASN A 92 -17.01 18.34 20.69
N GLY A 93 -15.74 18.68 20.88
CA GLY A 93 -14.86 18.03 21.85
C GLY A 93 -14.37 16.63 21.45
N VAL A 94 -14.61 16.18 20.21
CA VAL A 94 -14.11 14.88 19.73
C VAL A 94 -12.66 15.01 19.26
N PRO A 95 -11.70 14.22 19.80
CA PRO A 95 -10.30 14.28 19.40
C PRO A 95 -10.05 13.62 18.04
N ARG A 96 -9.17 14.23 17.25
CA ARG A 96 -8.78 13.76 15.92
C ARG A 96 -7.27 13.77 15.77
N LYS A 97 -6.69 12.70 15.24
CA LYS A 97 -5.24 12.63 14.99
C LYS A 97 -4.88 13.44 13.74
N LYS A 98 -3.90 14.32 13.86
CA LYS A 98 -3.25 14.99 12.74
C LYS A 98 -2.39 13.99 11.96
N VAL A 99 -2.55 13.97 10.65
CA VAL A 99 -1.75 13.17 9.71
C VAL A 99 -1.15 14.13 8.71
N TYR A 100 0.18 14.25 8.70
CA TYR A 100 0.89 15.20 7.86
C TYR A 100 1.14 14.66 6.46
N ALA A 101 1.16 15.56 5.48
CA ALA A 101 1.46 15.24 4.08
C ALA A 101 2.88 14.65 3.93
N LYS A 102 3.85 15.17 4.70
CA LYS A 102 5.25 14.68 4.68
C LYS A 102 5.40 13.23 5.17
N ASP A 103 4.48 12.75 6.00
CA ASP A 103 4.50 11.37 6.52
C ASP A 103 3.77 10.40 5.58
N CYS A 104 3.22 10.89 4.46
CA CYS A 104 2.46 10.08 3.53
C CYS A 104 3.42 9.30 2.60
N LYS A 105 3.55 8.00 2.86
CA LYS A 105 4.40 7.07 2.09
C LYS A 105 3.94 6.79 0.65
N GLY A 106 2.86 7.41 0.20
CA GLY A 106 2.25 7.19 -1.09
C GLY A 106 0.79 6.72 -1.00
N LYS A 107 0.16 6.54 -2.16
CA LYS A 107 -1.20 6.02 -2.28
C LYS A 107 -1.15 4.50 -2.24
N LYS A 108 -1.89 3.90 -1.29
CA LYS A 108 -2.03 2.44 -1.23
C LYS A 108 -2.70 1.93 -2.50
N ILE A 109 -2.08 0.92 -3.11
CA ILE A 109 -2.61 0.23 -4.28
C ILE A 109 -3.91 -0.50 -3.88
N GLN A 110 -4.93 -0.40 -4.72
CA GLN A 110 -6.23 -1.07 -4.55
C GLN A 110 -6.30 -2.32 -5.44
N ASP A 111 -7.38 -3.10 -5.36
CA ASP A 111 -7.53 -4.35 -6.13
C ASP A 111 -7.72 -4.12 -7.64
N ILE A 112 -8.22 -2.95 -8.03
CA ILE A 112 -8.44 -2.58 -9.43
C ILE A 112 -7.21 -1.82 -9.94
N TRP A 113 -6.48 -2.42 -10.86
CA TRP A 113 -5.30 -1.82 -11.49
C TRP A 113 -5.61 -1.38 -12.92
N GLU A 114 -5.10 -0.20 -13.28
CA GLU A 114 -5.25 0.37 -14.62
C GLU A 114 -3.89 0.41 -15.30
N PHE A 115 -3.63 -0.57 -16.17
CA PHE A 115 -2.45 -0.62 -17.01
C PHE A 115 -2.86 -0.72 -18.48
N LYS A 116 -2.09 -0.07 -19.35
CA LYS A 116 -2.24 -0.16 -20.81
C LYS A 116 -1.13 -1.03 -21.36
N ASP A 117 -1.48 -1.96 -22.24
CA ASP A 117 -0.47 -2.73 -22.97
C ASP A 117 0.32 -1.80 -23.91
N THR A 118 1.51 -2.25 -24.30
CA THR A 118 2.34 -1.53 -25.27
C THR A 118 1.63 -1.46 -26.62
N GLN A 119 1.66 -0.30 -27.26
CA GLN A 119 1.08 -0.12 -28.61
C GLN A 119 1.92 -0.80 -29.69
N SER A 120 3.17 -1.15 -29.39
CA SER A 120 4.09 -1.82 -30.32
C SER A 120 4.74 -3.01 -29.60
N PRO A 121 4.00 -4.12 -29.43
CA PRO A 121 4.54 -5.31 -28.79
C PRO A 121 5.55 -6.01 -29.70
N MET A 122 6.69 -6.39 -29.11
CA MET A 122 7.66 -7.27 -29.77
C MET A 122 7.21 -8.73 -29.74
N TYR A 123 6.25 -9.07 -28.88
CA TYR A 123 5.69 -10.40 -28.72
C TYR A 123 4.17 -10.34 -28.49
N PRO A 124 3.37 -11.24 -29.09
CA PRO A 124 1.91 -11.11 -29.09
C PRO A 124 1.25 -10.95 -27.71
N THR A 125 1.84 -11.56 -26.67
CA THR A 125 1.30 -11.53 -25.30
C THR A 125 2.11 -10.67 -24.34
N GLN A 126 2.94 -9.74 -24.86
CA GLN A 126 3.79 -8.87 -24.05
C GLN A 126 2.95 -8.03 -23.08
N LYS A 127 3.22 -8.17 -21.78
CA LYS A 127 2.54 -7.44 -20.70
C LYS A 127 3.23 -6.12 -20.38
N ASN A 128 2.47 -5.21 -19.76
CA ASN A 128 3.00 -3.93 -19.29
C ASN A 128 4.09 -4.11 -18.21
N ASN A 129 5.30 -3.58 -18.47
CA ASN A 129 6.44 -3.71 -17.56
C ASN A 129 6.20 -3.10 -16.16
N ALA A 130 5.46 -2.00 -16.04
CA ALA A 130 5.16 -1.39 -14.75
C ALA A 130 4.23 -2.29 -13.91
N MET A 131 3.32 -3.03 -14.55
CA MET A 131 2.51 -4.06 -13.90
C MET A 131 3.38 -5.21 -13.41
N LEU A 132 4.28 -5.73 -14.25
CA LEU A 132 5.19 -6.82 -13.88
C LEU A 132 6.09 -6.43 -12.72
N LYS A 133 6.72 -5.25 -12.80
CA LYS A 133 7.54 -4.67 -11.74
C LYS A 133 6.78 -4.57 -10.42
N ARG A 134 5.52 -4.12 -10.46
CA ARG A 134 4.64 -4.04 -9.28
C ARG A 134 4.43 -5.41 -8.64
N ILE A 135 4.09 -6.43 -9.44
CA ILE A 135 3.89 -7.80 -8.94
C ILE A 135 5.15 -8.29 -8.24
N ILE A 136 6.32 -8.18 -8.89
CA ILE A 136 7.60 -8.65 -8.36
C ILE A 136 7.95 -7.93 -7.05
N GLN A 137 7.80 -6.60 -7.00
CA GLN A 137 8.08 -5.84 -5.79
C GLN A 137 7.15 -6.22 -4.63
N MET A 138 5.88 -6.49 -4.91
CA MET A 138 4.90 -6.88 -3.89
C MET A 138 5.17 -8.29 -3.35
N SER A 139 5.55 -9.25 -4.19
CA SER A 139 5.66 -10.67 -3.81
C SER A 139 7.08 -11.20 -3.59
N SER A 140 8.12 -10.36 -3.68
CA SER A 140 9.52 -10.78 -3.52
C SER A 140 10.42 -9.70 -2.92
N ASN A 141 11.54 -10.13 -2.33
CA ASN A 141 12.60 -9.25 -1.83
C ASN A 141 13.81 -9.28 -2.78
N VAL A 142 14.77 -8.39 -2.56
CA VAL A 142 16.09 -8.48 -3.22
C VAL A 142 16.68 -9.87 -2.97
N ASP A 143 17.42 -10.40 -3.94
CA ASP A 143 18.02 -11.75 -3.96
C ASP A 143 17.03 -12.93 -3.98
N SER A 144 15.72 -12.67 -3.93
CA SER A 144 14.71 -13.73 -4.09
C SER A 144 14.83 -14.41 -5.46
N LEU A 145 14.48 -15.69 -5.52
CA LEU A 145 14.37 -16.45 -6.76
C LEU A 145 12.95 -16.32 -7.34
N VAL A 146 12.84 -15.82 -8.57
CA VAL A 146 11.59 -15.66 -9.30
C VAL A 146 11.53 -16.65 -10.46
N MET A 147 10.43 -17.37 -10.63
CA MET A 147 10.26 -18.35 -11.71
C MET A 147 9.09 -17.96 -12.60
N ASP A 148 9.31 -17.96 -13.91
CA ASP A 148 8.27 -17.79 -14.92
C ASP A 148 8.34 -18.95 -15.92
N CYS A 149 7.32 -19.82 -15.89
CA CYS A 149 7.24 -21.01 -16.74
C CYS A 149 6.60 -20.76 -18.11
N PHE A 150 6.21 -19.52 -18.40
CA PHE A 150 5.60 -19.10 -19.66
C PHE A 150 6.17 -17.73 -20.06
N CYS A 151 7.49 -17.63 -20.04
CA CYS A 151 8.15 -16.33 -19.98
C CYS A 151 8.04 -15.50 -21.28
N GLY A 152 7.71 -16.14 -22.42
CA GLY A 152 7.49 -15.47 -23.70
C GLY A 152 8.65 -14.54 -24.07
N SER A 153 8.35 -13.24 -24.19
CA SER A 153 9.36 -12.18 -24.42
C SER A 153 10.34 -11.92 -23.26
N GLY A 154 10.25 -12.66 -22.16
CA GLY A 154 11.12 -12.52 -20.99
C GLY A 154 10.86 -11.27 -20.14
N GLY A 155 9.74 -10.54 -20.37
CA GLY A 155 9.47 -9.28 -19.68
C GLY A 155 9.48 -9.39 -18.14
N PHE A 156 8.93 -10.47 -17.59
CA PHE A 156 8.91 -10.70 -16.14
C PHE A 156 10.32 -10.99 -15.59
N LEU A 157 11.13 -11.73 -16.34
CA LEU A 157 12.52 -12.05 -15.99
C LEU A 157 13.38 -10.78 -16.04
N ARG A 158 13.20 -9.96 -17.07
CA ARG A 158 13.89 -8.66 -17.23
C ARG A 158 13.59 -7.74 -16.05
N GLU A 159 12.34 -7.57 -15.66
CA GLU A 159 12.00 -6.74 -14.50
C GLU A 159 12.51 -7.34 -13.18
N SER A 160 12.56 -8.68 -13.07
CA SER A 160 13.15 -9.36 -11.91
C SER A 160 14.64 -9.05 -11.79
N PHE A 161 15.39 -9.14 -12.90
CA PHE A 161 16.81 -8.76 -12.96
C PHE A 161 17.04 -7.30 -12.57
N LEU A 162 16.28 -6.36 -13.15
CA LEU A 162 16.41 -4.93 -12.87
C LEU A 162 16.11 -4.57 -11.41
N LEU A 163 15.29 -5.38 -10.74
CA LEU A 163 14.99 -5.26 -9.32
C LEU A 163 16.02 -5.97 -8.43
N GLY A 164 17.03 -6.65 -8.97
CA GLY A 164 18.02 -7.40 -8.19
C GLY A 164 17.48 -8.71 -7.62
N ARG A 165 16.66 -9.44 -8.40
CA ARG A 165 16.22 -10.80 -8.10
C ARG A 165 16.95 -11.80 -8.99
N ASN A 166 17.14 -13.01 -8.48
CA ASN A 166 17.54 -14.15 -9.30
C ASN A 166 16.31 -14.68 -10.05
N PHE A 167 16.48 -15.31 -11.21
CA PHE A 167 15.33 -15.77 -11.99
C PHE A 167 15.56 -17.07 -12.76
N ILE A 168 14.48 -17.80 -12.99
CA ILE A 168 14.40 -18.97 -13.87
C ILE A 168 13.28 -18.72 -14.88
N GLY A 169 13.63 -18.78 -16.17
CA GLY A 169 12.69 -18.69 -17.28
C GLY A 169 12.53 -20.04 -17.97
N ILE A 170 11.30 -20.43 -18.28
CA ILE A 170 11.01 -21.59 -19.12
C ILE A 170 9.99 -21.15 -20.17
N ASP A 171 10.23 -21.51 -21.43
CA ASP A 171 9.27 -21.35 -22.52
C ASP A 171 9.59 -22.39 -23.62
N GLU A 172 8.56 -22.86 -24.32
CA GLU A 172 8.69 -23.82 -25.43
C GLU A 172 8.39 -23.22 -26.81
N SER A 173 7.88 -21.98 -26.87
CA SER A 173 7.46 -21.35 -28.11
C SER A 173 8.66 -20.95 -28.96
N LYS A 174 8.55 -21.20 -30.28
CA LYS A 174 9.61 -20.84 -31.24
C LYS A 174 9.83 -19.34 -31.29
N GLU A 175 8.76 -18.57 -31.13
CA GLU A 175 8.75 -17.12 -31.12
C GLU A 175 9.49 -16.57 -29.89
N ALA A 176 9.30 -17.14 -28.69
CA ALA A 176 10.07 -16.77 -27.50
C ALA A 176 11.55 -17.14 -27.66
N ILE A 177 11.86 -18.34 -28.15
CA ILE A 177 13.23 -18.77 -28.39
C ILE A 177 13.95 -17.80 -29.33
N LYS A 178 13.28 -17.38 -30.42
CA LYS A 178 13.88 -16.46 -31.41
C LYS A 178 14.18 -15.07 -30.85
N ILE A 179 13.39 -14.57 -29.90
CA ILE A 179 13.54 -13.21 -29.34
C ILE A 179 14.57 -13.18 -28.20
N ASN A 180 14.77 -14.29 -27.50
CA ASN A 180 15.65 -14.38 -26.33
C ASN A 180 17.06 -14.94 -26.63
N GLN A 181 17.35 -15.32 -27.88
CA GLN A 181 18.71 -15.63 -28.38
C GLN A 181 19.46 -14.34 -28.76
#